data_AF-A0A1C5KYT8-F1
#
_entry.id   AF-A0A1C5KYT8-F1
#
_cell.length_a   1.000
_cell.length_b   1.000
_cell.length_c   1.000
_cell.angle_alpha   90.00
_cell.angle_beta   90.00
_cell.angle_gamma   90.00
#
_symmetry.space_group_name_H-M   'P 1'
#
loop_
_entity.id
_entity.type
_entity.pdbx_description
1 polymer ?
#
loop_
_entity_poly.entity_id
_entity_poly.type
_entity_poly.pdbx_seq_one_letter_code
_entity_poly.pdbx_strand_id
1 'polypeptide(L)' 'MKTFDILKAGQTIVAEDGDTMKVIDYDFYGTGQKIMCFMSDHCVYPSTEFNAGDWEIES' A
#
# COMPACT_ATOMS: atom_id res chain seq x y z
N MET A 1 13.45 -11.89 0.73
CA MET A 1 12.37 -11.34 1.59
C MET A 1 11.67 -10.28 0.77
N LYS A 2 10.35 -10.36 0.56
CA LYS A 2 9.62 -9.28 -0.11
C LYS A 2 9.66 -8.04 0.77
N THR A 3 9.77 -6.86 0.18
CA THR A 3 9.73 -5.57 0.87
C THR A 3 8.87 -4.60 0.07
N PHE A 4 8.20 -3.69 0.75
CA PHE A 4 7.44 -2.61 0.12
C PHE A 4 8.34 -1.46 -0.38
N ASP A 5 9.64 -1.49 -0.12
CA ASP A 5 10.59 -0.43 -0.56
C ASP A 5 10.66 -0.24 -2.08
N ILE A 6 10.27 -1.26 -2.85
CA ILE A 6 10.26 -1.21 -4.32
C ILE A 6 8.93 -0.71 -4.90
N LEU A 7 7.89 -0.58 -4.07
CA LEU A 7 6.57 -0.11 -4.51
C LEU A 7 6.62 1.37 -4.87
N LYS A 8 5.82 1.72 -5.86
CA LYS A 8 5.65 3.10 -6.35
C LYS A 8 4.17 3.46 -6.31
N ALA A 9 3.90 4.72 -5.95
CA ALA A 9 2.56 5.27 -6.04
C ALA A 9 1.98 5.06 -7.45
N GLY A 10 0.73 4.61 -7.51
CA GLY A 10 0.03 4.26 -8.74
C GLY A 10 -0.04 2.76 -9.03
N GLN A 11 0.81 1.93 -8.41
CA GLN A 11 0.74 0.48 -8.54
C GLN A 11 -0.44 -0.12 -7.77
N THR A 12 -0.85 -1.32 -8.17
CA THR A 12 -1.82 -2.15 -7.44
C THR A 12 -1.09 -3.33 -6.81
N ILE A 13 -1.45 -3.65 -5.57
CA ILE A 13 -1.03 -4.87 -4.88
C ILE A 13 -2.26 -5.75 -4.62
N VAL A 14 -2.03 -7.05 -4.57
CA VAL A 14 -3.08 -8.07 -4.41
C VAL A 14 -2.70 -9.01 -3.27
N ALA A 15 -3.62 -9.26 -2.34
CA ALA A 15 -3.47 -10.23 -1.26
C ALA A 15 -3.76 -11.66 -1.74
N GLU A 16 -3.36 -12.64 -0.96
CA GLU A 16 -3.60 -14.06 -1.27
C GLU A 16 -5.10 -14.42 -1.38
N ASP A 17 -5.97 -13.69 -0.68
CA ASP A 17 -7.43 -13.85 -0.73
C ASP A 17 -8.11 -13.13 -1.89
N GLY A 18 -7.33 -12.38 -2.69
CA GLY A 18 -7.78 -11.66 -3.88
C GLY A 18 -8.16 -10.20 -3.63
N ASP A 19 -8.04 -9.69 -2.40
CA ASP A 19 -8.25 -8.28 -2.13
C ASP A 19 -7.17 -7.42 -2.82
N THR A 20 -7.57 -6.30 -3.40
CA THR A 20 -6.67 -5.39 -4.11
C THR A 20 -6.58 -4.03 -3.43
N MET A 21 -5.39 -3.44 -3.43
CA MET A 21 -5.18 -2.09 -2.94
C MET A 21 -4.25 -1.30 -3.85
N LYS A 22 -4.51 -0.01 -3.98
CA LYS A 22 -3.67 0.91 -4.73
C LYS A 22 -2.62 1.53 -3.83
N VAL A 23 -1.37 1.53 -4.27
CA VAL A 23 -0.27 2.24 -3.62
C VAL A 23 -0.43 3.74 -3.89
N ILE A 24 -0.45 4.56 -2.84
CA ILE A 24 -0.54 6.01 -2.95
C ILE A 24 0.44 6.70 -1.98
N ASP A 25 0.82 7.94 -2.30
CA ASP A 25 1.50 8.83 -1.35
C ASP A 25 0.47 9.77 -0.71
N TYR A 26 0.22 9.58 0.58
CA TYR A 26 -0.84 10.28 1.30
C TYR A 26 -0.35 10.83 2.65
N ASP A 27 -0.83 12.02 3.03
CA ASP A 27 -0.59 12.60 4.35
C ASP A 27 -1.61 12.05 5.35
N PHE A 28 -1.39 10.79 5.74
CA PHE A 28 -2.32 10.05 6.60
C PHE A 28 -2.50 10.69 7.98
N TYR A 29 -1.44 11.30 8.52
CA TYR A 29 -1.45 11.88 9.86
C TYR A 29 -1.79 13.39 9.89
N GLY A 30 -1.97 14.02 8.73
CA GLY A 30 -2.24 15.46 8.63
C GLY A 30 -1.08 16.34 9.06
N THR A 31 0.15 15.85 8.95
CA THR A 31 1.38 16.55 9.38
C THR A 31 2.04 17.35 8.26
N GLY A 32 1.50 17.26 7.04
CA GLY A 32 2.11 17.77 5.81
C GLY A 32 3.13 16.82 5.17
N GLN A 33 3.46 15.69 5.84
CA GLN A 33 4.38 14.69 5.30
C GLN A 33 3.61 13.54 4.64
N LYS A 34 3.84 13.34 3.35
CA LYS A 34 3.29 12.19 2.62
C LYS A 34 4.11 10.93 2.90
N ILE A 35 3.41 9.84 3.15
CA ILE A 35 3.98 8.51 3.33
C ILE A 35 3.27 7.52 2.38
N MET A 36 3.92 6.38 2.14
CA MET A 36 3.31 5.29 1.38
C MET A 36 2.13 4.71 2.15
N CYS A 37 0.98 4.69 1.49
CA CYS A 37 -0.27 4.13 1.99
C CYS A 37 -0.86 3.16 0.96
N PHE A 38 -1.71 2.26 1.44
CA PHE A 38 -2.52 1.37 0.61
C PHE A 38 -3.98 1.82 0.69
N MET A 39 -4.58 2.02 -0.48
CA MET A 39 -5.93 2.53 -0.63
C MET A 39 -6.82 1.43 -1.21
N SER A 40 -7.82 1.04 -0.45
CA SER A 40 -9.00 0.31 -0.93
C SER A 40 -10.08 1.29 -1.39
N ASP A 41 -11.20 0.79 -1.90
CA ASP A 41 -12.34 1.63 -2.30
C ASP A 41 -12.98 2.39 -1.14
N HIS A 42 -12.77 1.95 0.10
CA HIS A 42 -13.44 2.50 1.29
C HIS A 42 -12.50 3.17 2.27
N CYS A 43 -11.24 2.73 2.32
CA CYS A 43 -10.30 3.12 3.37
C CYS A 43 -8.88 3.28 2.83
N VAL A 44 -8.13 4.16 3.49
CA VAL A 44 -6.68 4.32 3.30
C VAL A 44 -6.00 3.83 4.57
N TYR A 45 -4.93 3.07 4.41
CA TYR A 45 -4.14 2.53 5.51
C TYR A 45 -2.66 2.84 5.30
N PRO A 46 -1.89 3.18 6.36
CA PRO A 46 -0.46 3.35 6.23
C PRO A 46 0.22 2.01 5.92
N SER A 47 1.19 2.01 5.00
CA SER A 47 1.87 0.76 4.57
C SER A 47 2.57 0.01 5.72
N THR A 48 2.88 0.71 6.81
CA THR A 48 3.52 0.15 8.02
C THR A 48 2.63 -0.85 8.78
N GLU A 49 1.33 -0.88 8.51
CA GLU A 49 0.39 -1.82 9.15
C GLU A 49 0.34 -3.19 8.44
N PHE A 50 1.05 -3.35 7.32
CA PHE A 50 0.98 -4.56 6.49
C PHE A 50 2.35 -5.24 6.42
N ASN A 51 2.31 -6.56 6.23
CA ASN A 51 3.49 -7.36 5.96
C ASN A 51 3.64 -7.57 4.44
N ALA A 52 4.78 -7.16 3.88
CA ALA A 52 5.07 -7.31 2.45
C ALA A 52 5.14 -8.76 1.96
N GLY A 53 5.29 -9.73 2.86
CA GLY A 53 5.22 -11.15 2.51
C GLY A 53 3.86 -11.59 1.96
N ASP A 54 2.78 -10.95 2.40
CA ASP A 54 1.41 -11.41 2.19
C ASP A 54 0.77 -10.84 0.91
N TRP A 55 1.53 -10.03 0.15
CA TRP A 55 1.05 -9.29 -1.01
C TRP A 55 1.90 -9.57 -2.25
N GLU A 56 1.25 -9.56 -3.41
CA GLU A 56 1.87 -9.60 -4.73
C GLU A 56 1.69 -8.26 -5.45
N ILE A 57 2.64 -7.90 -6.30
CA ILE A 57 2.57 -6.70 -7.13
C ILE A 57 1.88 -7.09 -8.44
N GLU A 58 0.76 -6.45 -8.75
CA GLU A 58 0.10 -6.62 -10.04
C GLU A 58 0.89 -5.84 -11.10
N SER A 59 1.37 -6.56 -12.12
CA SER A 59 2.25 -6.05 -13.19
C SER A 59 1.49 -5.36 -14.32
#